data_AF-A0A3E4WHG7-F1
#
_entry.id   AF-A0A3E4WHG7-F1
#
_cell.length_a   1.000
_cell.length_b   1.000
_cell.length_c   1.000
_cell.angle_alpha   90.00
_cell.angle_beta   90.00
_cell.angle_gamma   90.00
#
_symmetry.space_group_name_H-M   'P 1'
#
loop_
_entity.id
_entity.type
_entity.pdbx_description
1 polymer ?
#
loop_
_entity_poly.entity_id
_entity_poly.type
_entity_poly.pdbx_seq_one_letter_code
_entity_poly.pdbx_strand_id
1 'polypeptide(L)' 'MKVKKVKSVKDLLEANGWKYSRTKGDHAIYRKEGAPRSIPIPGKDNDEVAIGTLMSILRQAGLKESDFDKI' A
#
# COMPACT_ATOMS: atom_id res chain seq x y z
N MET A 1 1.13 5.49 -17.49
CA MET A 1 1.25 4.96 -16.13
C MET A 1 0.61 3.57 -16.09
N LYS A 2 1.27 2.57 -15.49
CA LYS A 2 0.74 1.21 -15.39
C LYS A 2 -0.21 1.13 -14.20
N VAL A 3 -1.41 0.60 -14.40
CA VAL A 3 -2.32 0.28 -13.30
C VAL A 3 -1.66 -0.80 -12.43
N LYS A 4 -1.69 -0.62 -11.11
CA LYS A 4 -1.12 -1.57 -10.15
C LYS A 4 -2.26 -2.24 -9.39
N LYS A 5 -2.13 -3.55 -9.16
CA LYS A 5 -3.05 -4.30 -8.32
C LYS A 5 -2.81 -3.95 -6.86
N VAL A 6 -3.88 -4.01 -6.06
CA VAL A 6 -3.82 -3.84 -4.60
C VAL A 6 -2.78 -4.77 -3.99
N LYS A 7 -2.74 -6.05 -4.44
CA LYS A 7 -1.74 -7.03 -3.97
C LYS A 7 -0.30 -6.52 -4.12
N SER A 8 0.06 -5.94 -5.28
CA SER A 8 1.41 -5.43 -5.49
C SER A 8 1.76 -4.30 -4.51
N VAL A 9 0.79 -3.44 -4.19
CA VAL A 9 0.98 -2.35 -3.22
C VAL A 9 1.20 -2.91 -1.81
N LYS A 10 0.44 -3.95 -1.43
CA LYS A 10 0.61 -4.66 -0.16
C LYS A 10 2.00 -5.29 -0.05
N ASP A 11 2.43 -6.01 -1.09
CA ASP A 11 3.76 -6.62 -1.18
C ASP A 11 4.88 -5.57 -1.00
N LEU A 12 4.77 -4.43 -1.68
CA LEU A 12 5.73 -3.33 -1.54
C LEU A 12 5.77 -2.78 -0.11
N LEU A 13 4.60 -2.60 0.50
CA LEU A 13 4.49 -2.13 1.87
C LEU A 13 5.16 -3.14 2.83
N GLU A 14 4.86 -4.43 2.67
CA GLU A 14 5.44 -5.52 3.46
C GLU A 14 6.96 -5.59 3.33
N ALA A 15 7.49 -5.49 2.12
CA ALA A 15 8.93 -5.42 1.85
C ALA A 15 9.60 -4.20 2.52
N ASN A 16 8.85 -3.11 2.71
CA ASN A 16 9.33 -1.89 3.38
C ASN A 16 9.05 -1.87 4.90
N GLY A 17 8.66 -3.01 5.48
CA GLY A 17 8.44 -3.19 6.91
C GLY A 17 7.08 -2.72 7.41
N TRP A 18 6.14 -2.42 6.52
CA TRP A 18 4.73 -2.28 6.90
C TRP A 18 4.12 -3.65 7.14
N LYS A 19 3.32 -3.78 8.19
CA LYS A 19 2.63 -5.02 8.51
C LYS A 19 1.14 -4.82 8.45
N TYR A 20 0.45 -5.81 7.92
CA TYR A 20 -0.99 -5.89 8.00
C TYR A 20 -1.44 -5.83 9.47
N SER A 21 -2.35 -4.91 9.80
CA SER A 21 -2.88 -4.75 11.14
C SER A 21 -4.28 -5.32 11.29
N ARG A 22 -5.20 -4.90 10.42
CA ARG A 22 -6.62 -5.31 10.44
C ARG A 22 -7.29 -4.91 9.14
N THR A 23 -8.36 -5.58 8.78
CA THR A 23 -9.26 -5.18 7.70
C THR A 23 -10.60 -4.80 8.29
N LYS A 24 -11.15 -3.67 7.86
CA LYS A 24 -12.53 -3.26 8.19
C LYS A 24 -13.29 -3.06 6.88
N GLY A 25 -14.18 -3.98 6.57
CA GLY A 25 -14.87 -4.01 5.27
C GLY A 25 -13.88 -4.28 4.14
N ASP A 26 -13.86 -3.41 3.13
CA ASP A 26 -12.96 -3.52 1.96
C ASP A 26 -11.66 -2.70 2.11
N HIS A 27 -11.35 -2.25 3.34
CA HIS A 27 -10.14 -1.48 3.63
C HIS A 27 -9.20 -2.26 4.55
N ALA A 28 -8.03 -2.63 4.04
CA ALA A 28 -6.95 -3.24 4.81
C ALA A 28 -6.05 -2.15 5.40
N ILE A 29 -5.81 -2.17 6.72
CA ILE A 29 -4.99 -1.19 7.41
C ILE A 29 -3.59 -1.78 7.65
N TYR A 30 -2.57 -1.07 7.18
CA TYR A 30 -1.17 -1.39 7.37
C TYR A 30 -0.54 -0.45 8.40
N ARG A 31 0.28 -1.01 9.29
CA ARG A 31 1.01 -0.27 10.33
C ARG A 31 2.48 -0.62 10.26
N LYS A 32 3.35 0.35 10.52
CA LYS A 32 4.80 0.13 10.64
C LYS A 32 5.26 0.64 11.99
N GLU A 33 6.11 -0.11 12.65
CA GLU A 33 6.72 0.32 13.90
C GLU A 33 7.64 1.52 13.63
N GLY A 34 7.43 2.63 14.34
CA GLY A 34 8.10 3.90 14.09
C GLY A 34 7.46 4.79 13.01
N ALA A 35 6.40 4.33 12.31
CA ALA A 35 5.63 5.21 11.43
C ALA A 35 4.56 5.98 12.23
N PRO A 36 4.39 7.30 11.99
CA PRO A 36 3.45 8.12 12.77
C PRO A 36 1.98 7.81 12.50
N ARG A 37 1.66 7.11 11.41
CA ARG A 37 0.28 6.86 10.95
C ARG A 37 0.18 5.51 10.26
N SER A 38 -0.97 4.86 10.45
CA SER A 38 -1.35 3.66 9.69
C SER A 38 -1.88 4.03 8.31
N ILE A 39 -1.69 3.16 7.33
CA ILE A 39 -2.08 3.37 5.95
C ILE A 39 -3.26 2.46 5.61
N PRO A 40 -4.44 3.03 5.31
CA PRO A 40 -5.55 2.25 4.77
C PRO A 40 -5.32 1.99 3.27
N ILE A 41 -5.46 0.74 2.87
CA ILE A 41 -5.42 0.25 1.50
C ILE A 41 -6.85 -0.13 1.12
N PRO A 42 -7.52 0.64 0.24
CA PRO A 42 -8.81 0.28 -0.30
C PRO A 42 -8.69 -0.86 -1.30
N GLY A 43 -9.69 -1.74 -1.32
CA GLY A 43 -9.83 -2.78 -2.31
C GLY A 43 -9.35 -4.16 -1.83
N LYS A 44 -9.77 -5.16 -2.58
CA LYS A 44 -9.31 -6.55 -2.46
C LYS A 44 -8.03 -6.76 -3.23
N ASP A 45 -7.29 -7.81 -2.92
CA ASP A 45 -5.98 -8.13 -3.51
C ASP A 45 -5.95 -8.12 -5.03
N ASN A 46 -7.04 -8.53 -5.68
CA ASN A 46 -7.13 -8.62 -7.14
C ASN A 46 -7.67 -7.34 -7.80
N ASP A 47 -8.03 -6.34 -7.01
CA ASP A 47 -8.57 -5.07 -7.48
C ASP A 47 -7.47 -4.14 -7.98
N GLU A 48 -7.86 -3.20 -8.83
CA GLU A 48 -6.95 -2.24 -9.45
C GLU A 48 -6.94 -0.95 -8.64
N VAL A 49 -5.75 -0.51 -8.22
CA VAL A 49 -5.61 0.73 -7.45
C VAL A 49 -5.59 1.89 -8.43
N ALA A 50 -6.58 2.78 -8.30
CA ALA A 50 -6.60 4.04 -9.01
C ALA A 50 -5.30 4.83 -8.74
N ILE A 51 -4.74 5.45 -9.77
CA ILE A 51 -3.43 6.12 -9.71
C ILE A 51 -3.37 7.17 -8.59
N GLY A 52 -4.44 7.96 -8.40
CA GLY A 52 -4.51 8.94 -7.31
C GLY A 52 -4.45 8.31 -5.91
N THR A 53 -5.09 7.16 -5.75
CA THR A 53 -5.06 6.36 -4.51
C THR A 53 -3.67 5.80 -4.27
N LEU A 54 -3.05 5.21 -5.30
CA LEU A 54 -1.69 4.68 -5.24
C LEU A 54 -0.69 5.77 -4.80
N MET A 55 -0.76 6.95 -5.44
CA MET A 55 0.12 8.08 -5.10
C MET A 55 -0.09 8.56 -3.67
N SER A 56 -1.33 8.62 -3.20
CA SER A 56 -1.63 9.00 -1.81
C SER A 56 -1.07 7.98 -0.82
N ILE A 57 -1.19 6.69 -1.11
CA ILE A 57 -0.63 5.59 -0.31
C ILE A 57 0.90 5.70 -0.26
N LEU A 58 1.57 5.80 -1.42
CA LEU A 58 3.02 5.89 -1.51
C LEU A 58 3.56 7.11 -0.76
N ARG A 59 2.90 8.27 -0.93
CA ARG A 59 3.26 9.50 -0.23
C ARG A 59 3.10 9.38 1.29
N GLN A 60 2.08 8.66 1.78
CA GLN A 60 1.94 8.37 3.21
C GLN A 60 2.96 7.34 3.71
N ALA A 61 3.35 6.41 2.85
CA ALA A 61 4.34 5.37 3.15
C ALA A 61 5.80 5.87 3.07
N GLY A 62 6.02 7.05 2.46
CA GLY A 62 7.35 7.55 2.15
C GLY A 62 8.03 6.78 1.00
N LEU A 63 7.25 6.14 0.15
CA LEU A 63 7.71 5.28 -0.96
C LEU A 63 7.51 5.97 -2.31
N LYS A 64 8.20 5.48 -3.34
CA LYS A 64 8.04 5.93 -4.73
C LYS A 64 7.63 4.78 -5.62
N GLU A 65 7.11 5.11 -6.80
CA GLU A 65 6.81 4.10 -7.82
C GLU A 65 8.05 3.29 -8.23
N SER A 66 9.24 3.89 -8.15
CA SER A 66 10.52 3.22 -8.41
C SER A 66 10.85 2.11 -7.39
N ASP A 67 10.25 2.13 -6.20
CA ASP A 67 10.48 1.06 -5.22
C ASP A 67 9.77 -0.25 -5.62
N PHE A 68 8.80 -0.21 -6.54
CA PHE A 68 8.23 -1.41 -7.15
C PHE A 68 9.20 -2.17 -8.04
N ASP A 69 10.30 -1.54 -8.48
CA ASP A 69 11.35 -2.18 -9.30
C ASP A 69 12.34 -2.99 -8.44
N LYS A 70 12.32 -2.77 -7.13
CA LYS A 70 13.24 -3.39 -6.15
C LYS A 70 12.65 -4.63 -5.47
N ILE A 71 11.42 -4.99 -5.80
CA ILE A 71 10.69 -6.17 -5.31
C ILE A 71 10.39 -7.11 -6.48
#